data_AF-A0ABD4Y5J9-F1
#
_entry.id   AF-A0ABD4Y5J9-F1
#
_cell.length_a   1.000
_cell.length_b   1.000
_cell.length_c   1.000
_cell.angle_alpha   90.00
_cell.angle_beta   90.00
_cell.angle_gamma   90.00
#
_symmetry.space_group_name_H-M   'P 1'
#
loop_
_entity.id
_entity.type
_entity.pdbx_description
1 polymer ?
#
loop_
_entity_poly.entity_id
_entity_poly.type
_entity_poly.pdbx_seq_one_letter_code
_entity_poly.pdbx_strand_id
1 'polypeptide(L)'
;MRLKSVKLTHFRGYRATTVIPIDEAMTGIVGCNYYGKSTILEALAIFFESGDVKADKSDMNCFSLAEGAEQFEMACEFDDLPTVNGLADASWMQAVGGLLMPTATQAVLPVGNRL
;
A
#
# COMPACT_ATOMS: atom_id res chain seq x y z
N MET A 1 -11.34 -11.15 4.67
CA MET A 1 -10.44 -10.02 4.36
C MET A 1 -10.27 -9.96 2.85
N ARG A 2 -10.77 -8.91 2.22
CA ARG A 2 -10.66 -8.72 0.76
C ARG A 2 -10.08 -7.33 0.49
N LEU A 3 -9.11 -7.22 -0.40
CA LEU A 3 -8.55 -5.93 -0.80
C LEU A 3 -9.51 -5.25 -1.77
N LYS A 4 -9.99 -4.05 -1.42
CA LYS A 4 -10.99 -3.27 -2.16
C LYS A 4 -10.36 -2.13 -2.96
N SER A 5 -9.34 -1.49 -2.44
CA SER A 5 -8.62 -0.45 -3.18
C SER A 5 -7.19 -0.29 -2.69
N VAL A 6 -6.32 0.20 -3.59
CA VAL A 6 -4.92 0.52 -3.30
C VAL A 6 -4.69 1.97 -3.69
N LYS A 7 -4.15 2.75 -2.78
CA LYS A 7 -3.81 4.16 -2.97
C LYS A 7 -2.30 4.32 -2.87
N LEU A 8 -1.70 4.94 -3.88
CA LEU A 8 -0.26 5.22 -3.96
C LEU A 8 -0.04 6.72 -4.10
N THR A 9 0.87 7.29 -3.31
CA THR A 9 1.23 8.72 -3.37
C THR A 9 2.75 8.87 -3.26
N HIS A 10 3.36 9.66 -4.16
CA HIS A 10 4.81 9.89 -4.25
C HIS A 10 5.67 8.63 -4.43
N PHE A 11 5.10 7.54 -4.95
CA PHE A 11 5.77 6.25 -5.12
C PHE A 11 6.15 6.00 -6.59
N ARG A 12 7.46 5.91 -6.88
CA ARG A 12 8.06 5.70 -8.20
C ARG A 12 7.43 6.55 -9.29
N GLY A 13 6.66 5.98 -10.22
CA GLY A 13 5.97 6.71 -11.29
C GLY A 13 4.72 7.48 -10.84
N TYR A 14 4.20 7.19 -9.65
CA TYR A 14 2.99 7.78 -9.09
C TYR A 14 3.34 9.03 -8.27
N ARG A 15 3.39 10.18 -8.94
CA ARG A 15 3.62 11.47 -8.28
C ARG A 15 2.39 11.93 -7.48
N ALA A 16 1.21 11.88 -8.09
CA ALA A 16 -0.04 12.22 -7.43
C ALA A 16 -0.67 11.01 -6.75
N THR A 17 -1.52 11.28 -5.75
CA THR A 17 -2.37 10.25 -5.14
C THR A 17 -3.20 9.55 -6.20
N THR A 18 -2.90 8.29 -6.44
CA THR A 18 -3.60 7.44 -7.41
C THR A 18 -4.33 6.35 -6.65
N VAL A 19 -5.66 6.28 -6.80
CA VAL A 19 -6.49 5.23 -6.22
C VAL A 19 -6.82 4.21 -7.29
N ILE A 20 -6.46 2.97 -7.04
CA ILE A 20 -6.64 1.81 -7.91
C ILE A 20 -7.71 0.93 -7.24
N PRO A 21 -8.95 0.94 -7.73
CA PRO A 21 -9.99 0.05 -7.21
C PRO A 21 -9.66 -1.40 -7.58
N ILE A 22 -9.81 -2.30 -6.63
CA ILE A 22 -9.67 -3.75 -6.79
C ILE A 22 -11.05 -4.36 -6.54
N ASP A 23 -11.72 -4.74 -7.62
CA ASP A 23 -13.04 -5.36 -7.59
C ASP A 23 -12.93 -6.88 -7.44
N GLU A 24 -13.98 -7.53 -6.97
CA GLU A 24 -14.11 -8.98 -6.86
C GLU A 24 -13.93 -9.69 -8.21
N ALA A 25 -14.34 -9.05 -9.30
CA ALA A 25 -14.16 -9.55 -10.66
C ALA A 25 -12.78 -9.22 -11.27
N MET A 26 -11.85 -8.64 -10.51
CA MET A 26 -10.54 -8.25 -11.03
C MET A 26 -9.67 -9.49 -11.30
N THR A 27 -9.52 -9.81 -12.58
CA THR A 27 -8.75 -10.98 -13.05
C THR A 27 -7.28 -10.69 -13.32
N GLY A 28 -6.88 -9.43 -13.37
CA GLY A 28 -5.48 -9.04 -13.55
C GLY A 28 -5.28 -7.55 -13.82
N ILE A 29 -4.06 -7.07 -13.62
CA ILE A 29 -3.64 -5.70 -13.96
C ILE A 29 -3.09 -5.71 -15.39
N VAL A 30 -3.77 -5.03 -16.32
CA VAL A 30 -3.38 -4.96 -17.73
C VAL A 30 -2.90 -3.56 -18.15
N GLY A 31 -2.14 -3.48 -19.24
CA GLY A 31 -1.90 -2.25 -19.99
C GLY A 31 -0.53 -2.24 -20.69
N CYS A 32 -0.05 -1.07 -21.08
CA CYS A 32 1.25 -0.95 -21.75
C CYS A 32 2.44 -1.23 -20.79
N ASN A 33 3.49 -1.84 -21.32
CA ASN A 33 4.74 -2.08 -20.60
C ASN A 33 5.35 -0.76 -20.13
N TYR A 34 6.06 -0.79 -19.01
CA TYR A 34 6.74 0.36 -18.39
C TYR A 34 5.83 1.47 -17.81
N TYR A 35 4.51 1.28 -17.79
CA TYR A 35 3.57 2.19 -17.12
C TYR A 35 3.33 1.87 -15.63
N GLY A 36 4.26 1.15 -14.98
CA GLY A 36 4.19 0.92 -13.53
C GLY A 36 3.22 -0.18 -13.06
N LYS A 37 3.03 -1.25 -13.83
CA LYS A 37 2.25 -2.44 -13.37
C LYS A 37 2.98 -3.20 -12.29
N SER A 38 4.25 -3.53 -12.55
CA SER A 38 5.12 -4.17 -11.56
C SER A 38 5.24 -3.31 -10.31
N THR A 39 5.23 -1.98 -10.47
CA THR A 39 5.22 -1.03 -9.36
C THR A 39 4.01 -1.20 -8.44
N ILE A 40 2.82 -1.51 -8.96
CA ILE A 40 1.64 -1.77 -8.10
C ILE A 40 1.83 -3.08 -7.32
N LEU A 41 2.31 -4.14 -7.98
CA LEU A 41 2.57 -5.43 -7.33
C LEU A 41 3.67 -5.34 -6.27
N GLU A 42 4.72 -4.56 -6.54
CA GLU A 42 5.80 -4.30 -5.59
C GLU A 42 5.33 -3.43 -4.43
N ALA A 43 4.51 -2.41 -4.67
CA ALA A 43 3.88 -1.63 -3.60
C ALA A 43 3.05 -2.53 -2.68
N LEU A 44 2.29 -3.47 -3.24
CA LEU A 44 1.56 -4.45 -2.46
C LEU A 44 2.48 -5.39 -1.67
N ALA A 45 3.58 -5.86 -2.27
CA ALA A 45 4.55 -6.69 -1.58
C ALA A 45 5.22 -5.96 -0.40
N ILE A 46 5.58 -4.68 -0.60
CA ILE A 46 6.10 -3.79 0.45
C ILE A 46 5.03 -3.59 1.54
N PHE A 47 3.79 -3.35 1.14
CA PHE A 47 2.69 -3.09 2.07
C PHE A 47 2.39 -4.26 3.01
N PHE A 48 2.42 -5.49 2.50
CA PHE A 48 2.22 -6.70 3.31
C PHE A 48 3.50 -7.20 3.99
N GLU A 49 4.64 -6.52 3.81
CA GLU A 49 5.98 -7.02 4.15
C GLU A 49 6.19 -8.49 3.68
N SER A 50 5.54 -8.86 2.57
CA SER A 50 5.49 -10.23 2.09
C SER A 50 6.63 -10.48 1.10
N GLY A 51 7.76 -10.97 1.61
CA GLY A 51 8.95 -11.32 0.83
C GLY A 51 10.17 -10.45 1.13
N ASP A 52 11.16 -10.48 0.24
CA ASP A 52 12.43 -9.73 0.40
C ASP A 52 12.35 -8.27 -0.07
N VAL A 53 11.17 -7.81 -0.50
CA VAL A 53 10.97 -6.45 -1.03
C VAL A 53 10.62 -5.50 0.11
N LYS A 54 11.60 -4.71 0.52
CA LYS A 54 11.43 -3.62 1.50
C LYS A 54 11.33 -2.29 0.78
N ALA A 55 10.55 -1.38 1.36
CA ALA A 55 10.57 0.01 0.96
C ALA A 55 11.99 0.57 1.02
N ASP A 56 12.39 1.35 0.01
CA ASP A 56 13.66 2.06 -0.04
C ASP A 56 13.47 3.54 -0.41
N LYS A 57 14.44 4.42 -0.08
CA LYS A 57 14.40 5.84 -0.48
C LYS A 57 14.39 6.00 -2.01
N SER A 58 14.99 5.05 -2.73
CA SER A 58 14.99 5.00 -4.19
C SER A 58 13.61 4.71 -4.79
N ASP A 59 12.65 4.21 -4.00
CA ASP A 59 11.27 4.04 -4.45
C ASP A 59 10.48 5.36 -4.48
N MET A 60 11.04 6.44 -3.94
CA MET A 60 10.40 7.75 -3.97
C MET A 60 10.40 8.33 -5.38
N ASN A 61 9.31 8.98 -5.76
CA ASN A 61 9.24 9.69 -7.04
C ASN A 61 10.28 10.84 -7.06
N CYS A 62 11.19 10.81 -8.02
CA CYS A 62 12.30 11.78 -8.12
C CYS A 62 11.83 13.24 -8.26
N PHE A 63 10.69 13.49 -8.89
CA PHE A 63 10.10 14.82 -8.99
C PHE A 63 9.51 15.27 -7.65
N SER A 64 8.87 14.36 -6.91
CA SER A 64 8.34 14.65 -5.57
C SER A 64 9.47 14.94 -4.59
N LEU A 65 10.57 14.17 -4.66
CA LEU A 65 11.79 14.41 -3.90
C LEU A 65 12.39 15.79 -4.23
N ALA A 66 12.45 16.17 -5.50
CA ALA A 66 12.92 17.48 -5.92
C ALA A 66 12.03 18.64 -5.46
N GLU A 67 10.74 18.39 -5.22
CA GLU A 67 9.76 19.34 -4.68
C GLU A 67 9.71 19.36 -3.15
N GLY A 68 10.56 18.57 -2.46
CA GLY A 68 10.64 18.54 -1.00
C GLY A 68 9.70 17.54 -0.33
N ALA A 69 9.09 16.62 -1.07
CA ALA A 69 8.45 15.46 -0.46
C ALA A 69 9.52 14.56 0.15
N GLU A 70 9.43 14.31 1.46
CA GLU A 70 10.38 13.46 2.19
C GLU A 70 9.86 12.04 2.40
N GLN A 71 8.61 11.76 1.99
CA GLN A 71 7.91 10.52 2.31
C GLN A 71 6.98 10.12 1.16
N PHE A 72 6.78 8.82 1.00
CA PHE A 72 5.71 8.27 0.16
C PHE A 72 4.68 7.55 1.02
N GLU A 73 3.46 7.50 0.52
CA GLU A 73 2.32 6.91 1.22
C GLU A 73 1.71 5.80 0.37
N MET A 74 1.49 4.66 1.01
CA MET A 74 0.71 3.56 0.47
C MET A 74 -0.46 3.31 1.40
N ALA A 75 -1.65 3.20 0.86
CA ALA A 75 -2.83 2.83 1.64
C ALA A 75 -3.61 1.73 0.94
N CYS A 76 -4.08 0.76 1.70
CA CYS A 76 -4.96 -0.28 1.21
C CYS A 76 -6.28 -0.22 1.97
N GLU A 77 -7.38 -0.31 1.24
CA GLU A 77 -8.71 -0.46 1.80
C GLU A 77 -9.11 -1.92 1.72
N PHE A 78 -9.58 -2.47 2.83
CA PHE A 78 -10.05 -3.83 2.93
C PHE A 78 -11.54 -3.86 3.26
N ASP A 79 -12.26 -4.75 2.59
CA ASP A 79 -13.64 -5.09 2.89
C ASP A 79 -13.71 -6.49 3.51
N ASP A 80 -14.85 -6.79 4.14
CA ASP A 80 -15.13 -8.09 4.76
C ASP A 80 -14.01 -8.49 5.74
N LEU A 81 -13.71 -7.59 6.67
CA LEU A 81 -12.81 -7.89 7.78
C LEU A 81 -13.46 -8.99 8.62
N PRO A 82 -12.72 -10.04 9.04
CA PRO A 82 -13.27 -11.04 9.93
C PRO A 82 -13.78 -10.32 11.16
N THR A 83 -15.09 -10.35 11.35
CA THR A 83 -15.71 -9.90 12.59
C THR A 83 -15.29 -10.91 13.64
N VAL A 84 -14.13 -10.69 14.26
CA VAL A 84 -13.65 -11.54 15.35
C VAL A 84 -14.63 -11.36 16.49
N ASN A 85 -15.54 -12.32 16.58
CA ASN A 85 -16.51 -12.44 17.63
C ASN A 85 -15.73 -12.75 18.93
N GLY A 86 -15.36 -11.69 19.66
CA GLY A 86 -14.76 -11.78 20.98
C GLY A 86 -13.33 -12.29 20.99
N LEU A 87 -12.37 -11.39 20.77
CA LEU A 87 -11.15 -11.21 21.56
C LEU A 87 -10.32 -10.14 20.83
N ALA A 88 -10.19 -8.99 21.46
CA ALA A 88 -9.25 -7.93 21.09
C ALA A 88 -7.82 -8.45 21.32
N ASP A 89 -7.36 -9.32 20.43
CA ASP A 89 -5.99 -9.75 20.37
C ASP A 89 -5.27 -8.85 19.37
N ALA A 90 -4.28 -8.10 19.86
CA ALA A 90 -3.42 -7.23 19.09
C ALA A 90 -2.60 -7.95 17.99
N SER A 91 -2.72 -9.28 17.84
CA SER A 91 -2.03 -10.04 16.80
C SER A 91 -2.49 -9.70 15.38
N TRP A 92 -3.70 -9.17 15.14
CA TRP A 92 -4.05 -8.67 13.80
C TRP A 92 -3.41 -7.32 13.48
N MET A 93 -3.06 -6.49 14.47
CA MET A 93 -2.19 -5.33 14.25
C MET A 93 -0.77 -5.76 13.87
N GLN A 94 -0.34 -6.95 14.30
CA GLN A 94 0.92 -7.57 13.87
C GLN A 94 0.83 -8.24 12.49
N ALA A 95 -0.34 -8.74 12.08
CA ALA A 95 -0.52 -9.40 10.78
C ALA A 95 -0.43 -8.44 9.57
N VAL A 96 -0.59 -7.14 9.79
CA VAL A 96 -0.39 -6.06 8.81
C VAL A 96 0.93 -5.31 9.04
N GLY A 97 2.01 -6.01 9.41
CA GLY A 97 3.38 -5.45 9.33
C GLY A 97 3.59 -4.09 10.02
N GLY A 98 2.92 -3.82 11.15
CA GLY A 98 3.06 -2.55 11.88
C GLY A 98 2.37 -1.32 11.23
N LEU A 99 1.41 -1.54 10.34
CA LEU A 99 0.56 -0.51 9.72
C LEU A 99 -0.34 0.23 10.73
N LEU A 100 -0.48 1.55 10.56
CA LEU A 100 -1.48 2.35 11.28
C LEU A 100 -2.83 2.22 10.55
N MET A 101 -3.86 1.72 11.23
CA MET A 101 -5.23 1.70 10.71
C MET A 101 -6.02 2.90 11.25
N PRO A 102 -6.22 3.99 10.48
CA PRO A 102 -7.06 5.12 10.91
C PRO A 102 -8.55 4.76 10.98
N THR A 103 -9.00 3.67 10.35
CA THR A 103 -10.38 3.19 10.35
C THR A 103 -10.39 1.68 10.21
N ALA A 104 -11.44 0.99 10.69
CA ALA A 104 -11.54 -0.47 10.66
C ALA A 104 -11.18 -1.08 9.29
N THR A 105 -11.48 -0.38 8.19
CA THR A 105 -11.33 -0.81 6.80
C THR A 105 -10.13 -0.23 6.05
N GLN A 106 -9.33 0.65 6.64
CA GLN A 106 -8.25 1.34 5.95
C GLN A 106 -6.93 1.21 6.69
N ALA A 107 -5.89 0.77 5.99
CA ALA A 107 -4.54 0.64 6.50
C ALA A 107 -3.59 1.53 5.68
N VAL A 108 -2.78 2.35 6.36
CA VAL A 108 -1.88 3.33 5.73
C VAL A 108 -0.46 3.12 6.22
N LEU A 109 0.47 2.94 5.27
CA LEU A 109 1.91 2.85 5.48
C LEU A 109 2.56 4.17 5.01
N PRO A 110 2.80 5.11 5.93
CA PRO A 110 3.69 6.24 5.68
C PRO A 110 5.14 5.76 5.80
N VAL A 111 5.88 5.76 4.70
CA VAL A 111 7.25 5.22 4.66
C VAL A 111 8.32 6.31 4.77
N GLY A 112 8.10 7.28 5.65
CA GLY A 112 9.06 8.37 5.87
C GLY A 112 10.08 8.13 6.97
N ASN A 113 9.75 7.35 8.01
CA ASN A 113 10.51 7.32 9.26
C ASN A 113 11.25 6.00 9.55
N ARG A 114 11.33 5.08 8.58
CA ARG A 114 12.01 3.78 8.70
C ARG A 114 13.17 3.57 7.73
N LEU A 115 13.66 4.65 7.10
CA LEU A 115 14.76 4.64 6.13
C LEU A 115 15.96 5.49 6.56
#